data_AF-A0A8B9DBE2-F1
#
_entry.id   AF-A0A8B9DBE2-F1
#
_cell.length_a   1.000
_cell.length_b   1.000
_cell.length_c   1.000
_cell.angle_alpha   90.00
_cell.angle_beta   90.00
_cell.angle_gamma   90.00
#
_symmetry.space_group_name_H-M   'P 1'
#
loop_
_entity.id
_entity.type
_entity.pdbx_description
1 polymer ?
#
loop_
_entity_poly.entity_id
_entity_poly.type
_entity_poly.pdbx_seq_one_letter_code
_entity_poly.pdbx_strand_id
1 'polypeptide(L)'
;SPTRWGGRRRSSSAESFSSSQSTESARDEATAERRDFMRHYVEKIFSGGEDLDQEEKARFGELCSGENGKGREWFARYVSAQRCNSKCVSEQTFYRLMQSFALVLFECHQMDDFSPAKNLMTMCFTYFYIGKGHPRPREKPTGSIDSYLRSANSWLAEKKDIAERLLKNTSARTENVKGFFGGLETKLKGPAARKSDEGEERPKERLKKTVSVQSPEEEKKGEKIYLYMHLKQQPIWHNLRFWNAAFFDAVHCERRKRSPTTRGDAGEEEEKREKWCHMTQEERDDSLRFNENITFGQLGTFIHNMLAFGLSKKLCSDFLKKQATIGNLDEEQYKLLSDHIEQMATE
;
A
#
# COMPACT_ATOMS: atom_id res chain seq x y z
N SER A 1 12.04 76.64 -38.82
CA SER A 1 12.84 75.51 -38.31
C SER A 1 11.92 74.52 -37.58
N PRO A 2 12.22 73.20 -37.62
CA PRO A 2 11.31 72.08 -37.97
C PRO A 2 10.59 71.46 -36.74
N THR A 3 9.63 70.52 -36.77
CA THR A 3 9.67 69.17 -37.37
C THR A 3 8.32 68.41 -37.26
N ARG A 4 7.82 67.94 -38.40
CA ARG A 4 7.15 66.66 -38.76
C ARG A 4 6.71 65.68 -37.65
N TRP A 5 5.42 65.32 -37.64
CA TRP A 5 4.93 63.99 -37.20
C TRP A 5 3.83 63.50 -38.17
N GLY A 6 4.21 62.54 -39.02
CA GLY A 6 3.30 61.83 -39.93
C GLY A 6 2.74 60.58 -39.28
N GLY A 7 1.45 60.34 -39.47
CA GLY A 7 0.69 59.24 -38.87
C GLY A 7 1.20 57.85 -39.25
N ARG A 8 1.11 56.92 -38.29
CA ARG A 8 1.13 55.48 -38.54
C ARG A 8 -0.18 54.86 -38.07
N ARG A 9 -0.83 54.16 -39.01
CA ARG A 9 -1.96 53.26 -38.81
C ARG A 9 -1.67 52.27 -37.68
N ARG A 10 -2.66 52.03 -36.81
CA ARG A 10 -2.71 50.86 -35.92
C ARG A 10 -2.94 49.62 -36.78
N SER A 11 -1.92 48.77 -36.90
CA SER A 11 -2.10 47.37 -37.26
C SER A 11 -2.32 46.58 -35.98
N SER A 12 -3.45 45.89 -35.89
CA SER A 12 -3.75 44.92 -34.83
C SER A 12 -2.86 43.69 -35.01
N SER A 13 -1.92 43.48 -34.09
CA SER A 13 -1.20 42.21 -33.94
C SER A 13 -2.09 41.22 -33.20
N ALA A 14 -2.89 40.47 -33.95
CA ALA A 14 -3.42 39.19 -33.51
C ALA A 14 -2.41 38.13 -33.91
N GLU A 15 -1.50 37.75 -33.01
CA GLU A 15 -0.73 36.49 -32.91
C GLU A 15 0.12 36.65 -31.63
N SER A 16 -0.10 35.93 -30.54
CA SER A 16 0.53 34.62 -30.32
C SER A 16 -0.07 33.98 -29.07
N PHE A 17 -1.11 33.15 -29.22
CA PHE A 17 -1.65 32.29 -28.14
C PHE A 17 -1.64 30.80 -28.52
N SER A 18 -1.03 30.44 -29.67
CA SER A 18 -1.13 29.08 -30.24
C SER A 18 0.03 28.14 -29.90
N SER A 19 1.14 28.63 -29.31
CA SER A 19 2.33 27.80 -29.09
C SER A 19 2.31 27.00 -27.79
N SER A 20 1.65 27.50 -26.74
CA SER A 20 1.51 26.77 -25.47
C SER A 20 0.60 25.55 -25.61
N GLN A 21 -0.49 25.68 -26.36
CA GLN A 21 -1.50 24.63 -26.51
C GLN A 21 -0.95 23.38 -27.23
N SER A 22 -0.09 23.53 -28.23
CA SER A 22 0.54 22.41 -28.95
C SER A 22 1.59 21.66 -28.12
N THR A 23 2.28 22.36 -27.21
CA THR A 23 3.26 21.72 -26.31
C THR A 23 2.60 20.94 -25.19
N GLU A 24 1.43 21.39 -24.74
CA GLU A 24 0.64 20.72 -23.71
C GLU A 24 -0.02 19.47 -24.27
N SER A 25 -0.63 19.55 -25.47
CA SER A 25 -1.23 18.39 -26.13
C SER A 25 -0.21 17.28 -26.44
N ALA A 26 1.00 17.63 -26.88
CA ALA A 26 2.05 16.65 -27.15
C ALA A 26 2.58 15.97 -25.87
N ARG A 27 2.61 16.68 -24.74
CA ARG A 27 2.99 16.11 -23.43
C ARG A 27 1.92 15.15 -22.91
N ASP A 28 0.66 15.48 -23.13
CA ASP A 28 -0.46 14.64 -22.73
C ASP A 28 -0.53 13.36 -23.56
N GLU A 29 -0.29 13.45 -24.86
CA GLU A 29 -0.23 12.30 -25.78
C GLU A 29 0.92 11.35 -25.42
N ALA A 30 2.14 11.86 -25.23
CA ALA A 30 3.29 11.04 -24.80
C ALA A 30 3.07 10.40 -23.41
N THR A 31 2.27 11.03 -22.55
CA THR A 31 1.90 10.47 -21.24
C THR A 31 0.86 9.37 -21.38
N ALA A 32 -0.10 9.53 -22.28
CA ALA A 32 -1.11 8.51 -22.59
C ALA A 32 -0.47 7.25 -23.20
N GLU A 33 0.40 7.42 -24.21
CA GLU A 33 1.12 6.29 -24.83
C GLU A 33 1.95 5.50 -23.81
N ARG A 34 2.69 6.19 -22.94
CA ARG A 34 3.46 5.55 -21.85
C ARG A 34 2.55 4.76 -20.91
N ARG A 35 1.42 5.34 -20.55
CA ARG A 35 0.44 4.72 -19.65
C ARG A 35 -0.17 3.47 -20.30
N ASP A 36 -0.45 3.51 -21.59
CA ASP A 36 -1.04 2.38 -22.30
C ASP A 36 -0.01 1.28 -22.55
N PHE A 37 1.23 1.61 -22.89
CA PHE A 37 2.31 0.62 -22.93
C PHE A 37 2.45 -0.11 -21.59
N MET A 38 2.52 0.62 -20.47
CA MET A 38 2.65 0.01 -19.13
C MET A 38 1.47 -0.90 -18.78
N ARG A 39 0.26 -0.55 -19.23
CA ARG A 39 -0.93 -1.36 -19.00
C ARG A 39 -0.82 -2.70 -19.74
N HIS A 40 -0.55 -2.66 -21.05
CA HIS A 40 -0.42 -3.86 -21.89
C HIS A 40 0.75 -4.74 -21.43
N TYR A 41 1.88 -4.13 -21.05
CA TYR A 41 3.04 -4.85 -20.54
C TYR A 41 2.68 -5.65 -19.27
N VAL A 42 1.98 -5.02 -18.32
CA VAL A 42 1.52 -5.71 -17.10
C VAL A 42 0.48 -6.78 -17.44
N GLU A 43 -0.49 -6.51 -18.31
CA GLU A 43 -1.46 -7.54 -18.75
C GLU A 43 -0.75 -8.76 -19.36
N LYS A 44 0.29 -8.56 -20.16
CA LYS A 44 1.10 -9.63 -20.76
C LYS A 44 1.95 -10.40 -19.75
N ILE A 45 2.40 -9.77 -18.66
CA ILE A 45 3.02 -10.49 -17.53
C ILE A 45 2.04 -11.54 -16.96
N PHE A 46 0.77 -11.16 -16.78
CA PHE A 46 -0.24 -11.98 -16.12
C PHE A 46 -0.99 -12.95 -17.05
N SER A 47 -1.06 -12.69 -18.36
CA SER A 47 -1.78 -13.55 -19.31
C SER A 47 -1.11 -14.91 -19.54
N GLY A 48 0.22 -14.99 -19.37
CA GLY A 48 0.98 -16.24 -19.41
C GLY A 48 1.02 -16.97 -20.77
N GLY A 49 0.31 -16.47 -21.79
CA GLY A 49 0.22 -17.12 -23.11
C GLY A 49 1.38 -16.78 -24.06
N GLU A 50 1.92 -15.56 -23.99
CA GLU A 50 3.00 -15.09 -24.85
C GLU A 50 4.22 -14.71 -24.01
N ASP A 51 5.43 -14.95 -24.54
CA ASP A 51 6.66 -14.46 -23.94
C ASP A 51 6.84 -12.96 -24.18
N LEU A 52 7.42 -12.31 -23.16
CA LEU A 52 7.85 -10.91 -23.27
C LEU A 52 9.12 -10.90 -24.13
N ASP A 53 9.02 -10.26 -25.29
CA ASP A 53 10.16 -10.16 -26.20
C ASP A 53 11.21 -9.18 -25.65
N GLN A 54 12.38 -9.15 -26.31
CA GLN A 54 13.49 -8.31 -25.84
C GLN A 54 13.24 -6.82 -26.09
N GLU A 55 12.46 -6.47 -27.11
CA GLU A 55 12.13 -5.09 -27.43
C GLU A 55 11.19 -4.49 -26.40
N GLU A 56 10.16 -5.24 -25.99
CA GLU A 56 9.23 -4.89 -24.92
C GLU A 56 9.96 -4.73 -23.58
N LYS A 57 10.90 -5.64 -23.27
CA LYS A 57 11.72 -5.53 -22.04
C LYS A 57 12.63 -4.30 -22.07
N ALA A 58 13.27 -4.02 -23.21
CA ALA A 58 14.12 -2.84 -23.38
C ALA A 58 13.29 -1.55 -23.23
N ARG A 59 12.14 -1.47 -23.90
CA ARG A 59 11.22 -0.33 -23.82
C ARG A 59 10.66 -0.15 -22.41
N PHE A 60 10.32 -1.23 -21.72
CA PHE A 60 9.93 -1.20 -20.31
C PHE A 60 11.04 -0.61 -19.43
N GLY A 61 12.28 -1.05 -19.63
CA GLY A 61 13.46 -0.52 -18.95
C GLY A 61 13.61 0.98 -19.15
N GLU A 62 13.63 1.44 -20.40
CA GLU A 62 13.75 2.85 -20.77
C GLU A 62 12.68 3.72 -20.09
N LEU A 63 11.42 3.28 -20.10
CA LEU A 63 10.34 4.02 -19.45
C LEU A 63 10.48 4.07 -17.92
N CYS A 64 11.09 3.07 -17.30
CA CYS A 64 11.34 3.03 -15.86
C CYS A 64 12.55 3.88 -15.45
N SER A 65 13.56 4.00 -16.30
CA SER A 65 14.72 4.88 -16.08
C SER A 65 14.41 6.37 -16.31
N GLY A 66 13.23 6.70 -16.85
CA GLY A 66 12.81 8.09 -17.07
C GLY A 66 12.77 8.93 -15.79
N GLU A 67 13.24 10.18 -15.87
CA GLU A 67 13.40 11.09 -14.72
C GLU A 67 12.07 11.44 -14.04
N ASN A 68 10.98 11.53 -14.80
CA ASN A 68 9.66 11.89 -14.25
C ASN A 68 8.99 10.79 -13.41
N GLY A 69 9.60 9.59 -13.34
CA GLY A 69 9.10 8.45 -12.56
C GLY A 69 7.76 7.85 -13.03
N LYS A 70 7.17 8.35 -14.12
CA LYS A 70 5.84 7.92 -14.56
C LYS A 70 5.79 6.46 -15.00
N GLY A 71 6.86 5.93 -15.59
CA GLY A 71 6.94 4.49 -15.88
C GLY A 71 6.85 3.63 -14.62
N ARG A 72 7.65 3.96 -13.60
CA ARG A 72 7.67 3.28 -12.30
C ARG A 72 6.32 3.40 -11.60
N GLU A 73 5.72 4.59 -11.61
CA GLU A 73 4.39 4.86 -11.03
C GLU A 73 3.31 3.99 -11.69
N TRP A 74 3.21 4.00 -13.02
CA TRP A 74 2.19 3.24 -13.74
C TRP A 74 2.35 1.74 -13.57
N PHE A 75 3.59 1.23 -13.64
CA PHE A 75 3.86 -0.18 -13.37
C PHE A 75 3.38 -0.59 -11.98
N ALA A 76 3.78 0.15 -10.94
CA ALA A 76 3.38 -0.13 -9.56
C ALA A 76 1.86 -0.08 -9.38
N ARG A 77 1.17 0.86 -10.04
CA ARG A 77 -0.29 0.98 -9.99
C ARG A 77 -0.99 -0.20 -10.67
N TYR A 78 -0.57 -0.60 -11.86
CA TYR A 78 -1.21 -1.69 -12.60
C TYR A 78 -0.97 -3.05 -11.95
N VAL A 79 0.25 -3.33 -11.48
CA VAL A 79 0.51 -4.57 -10.74
C VAL A 79 -0.27 -4.59 -9.42
N SER A 80 -0.40 -3.45 -8.73
CA SER A 80 -1.21 -3.37 -7.52
C SER A 80 -2.69 -3.65 -7.77
N ALA A 81 -3.22 -3.29 -8.94
CA ALA A 81 -4.60 -3.59 -9.34
C ALA A 81 -4.83 -5.09 -9.62
N GLN A 82 -3.83 -5.80 -10.13
CA GLN A 82 -3.93 -7.24 -10.46
C GLN A 82 -4.17 -8.14 -9.23
N ARG A 83 -3.87 -7.66 -8.01
CA ARG A 83 -4.05 -8.45 -6.78
C ARG A 83 -5.51 -8.83 -6.51
N CYS A 84 -6.44 -8.07 -7.07
CA CYS A 84 -7.88 -8.31 -6.94
C CYS A 84 -8.34 -9.50 -7.77
N ASN A 85 -7.56 -9.91 -8.78
CA ASN A 85 -7.86 -11.04 -9.65
C ASN A 85 -7.34 -12.34 -9.04
N SER A 86 -6.03 -12.40 -8.77
CA SER A 86 -5.41 -13.54 -8.07
C SER A 86 -4.11 -13.14 -7.39
N LYS A 87 -3.86 -13.73 -6.21
CA LYS A 87 -2.58 -13.64 -5.49
C LYS A 87 -1.64 -14.81 -5.82
N CYS A 88 -2.21 -15.97 -6.17
CA CYS A 88 -1.46 -17.13 -6.62
C CYS A 88 -1.26 -17.04 -8.13
N VAL A 89 -0.03 -16.90 -8.56
CA VAL A 89 0.35 -16.80 -9.98
C VAL A 89 1.03 -18.08 -10.46
N SER A 90 1.14 -18.24 -11.78
CA SER A 90 1.96 -19.31 -12.36
C SER A 90 3.45 -19.08 -12.05
N GLU A 91 4.26 -20.12 -12.08
CA GLU A 91 5.72 -20.01 -11.91
C GLU A 91 6.34 -19.07 -12.97
N GLN A 92 5.86 -19.13 -14.21
CA GLN A 92 6.33 -18.24 -15.28
C GLN A 92 5.98 -16.78 -15.01
N THR A 93 4.73 -16.48 -14.63
CA THR A 93 4.30 -15.13 -14.23
C THR A 93 5.09 -14.64 -13.03
N PHE A 94 5.37 -15.51 -12.05
CA PHE A 94 6.17 -15.18 -10.88
C PHE A 94 7.57 -14.68 -11.24
N TYR A 95 8.29 -15.39 -12.11
CA TYR A 95 9.64 -14.98 -12.51
C TYR A 95 9.63 -13.71 -13.39
N ARG A 96 8.60 -13.51 -14.21
CA ARG A 96 8.41 -12.23 -14.94
C ARG A 96 8.18 -11.06 -13.99
N LEU A 97 7.35 -11.25 -12.96
CA LEU A 97 7.14 -10.26 -11.90
C LEU A 97 8.43 -9.98 -11.14
N MET A 98 9.15 -11.03 -10.73
CA MET A 98 10.43 -10.90 -10.02
C MET A 98 11.42 -10.04 -10.80
N GLN A 99 11.61 -10.32 -12.09
CA GLN A 99 12.52 -9.55 -12.96
C GLN A 99 12.07 -8.10 -13.11
N SER A 100 10.78 -7.87 -13.40
CA SER A 100 10.23 -6.52 -13.59
C SER A 100 10.30 -5.69 -12.30
N PHE A 101 10.01 -6.31 -11.14
CA PHE A 101 10.13 -5.67 -9.83
C PHE A 101 11.58 -5.31 -9.52
N ALA A 102 12.52 -6.23 -9.75
CA ALA A 102 13.94 -5.96 -9.51
C ALA A 102 14.41 -4.73 -10.30
N LEU A 103 14.03 -4.63 -11.58
CA LEU A 103 14.35 -3.47 -12.42
C LEU A 103 13.72 -2.19 -11.84
N VAL A 104 12.42 -2.20 -11.55
CA VAL A 104 11.74 -0.99 -11.07
C VAL A 104 12.26 -0.56 -9.70
N LEU A 105 12.52 -1.49 -8.79
CA LEU A 105 13.08 -1.21 -7.47
C LEU A 105 14.50 -0.66 -7.56
N PHE A 106 15.30 -1.16 -8.50
CA PHE A 106 16.60 -0.60 -8.81
C PHE A 106 16.48 0.86 -9.30
N GLU A 107 15.60 1.13 -10.28
CA GLU A 107 15.41 2.50 -10.77
C GLU A 107 14.81 3.44 -9.70
N CYS A 108 13.93 2.94 -8.84
CA CYS A 108 13.45 3.68 -7.68
C CYS A 108 14.59 4.05 -6.72
N HIS A 109 15.55 3.14 -6.54
CA HIS A 109 16.72 3.38 -5.70
C HIS A 109 17.62 4.46 -6.30
N GLN A 110 17.93 4.36 -7.59
CA GLN A 110 18.82 5.28 -8.31
C GLN A 110 18.24 6.71 -8.34
N MET A 111 16.93 6.83 -8.48
CA MET A 111 16.24 8.12 -8.64
C MET A 111 15.62 8.66 -7.35
N ASP A 112 15.88 8.04 -6.19
CA ASP A 112 15.23 8.36 -4.91
C ASP A 112 13.67 8.40 -4.99
N ASP A 113 13.07 7.59 -5.87
CA ASP A 113 11.63 7.55 -6.12
C ASP A 113 10.92 6.50 -5.26
N PHE A 114 10.59 6.88 -4.04
CA PHE A 114 10.14 5.94 -3.00
C PHE A 114 8.64 5.60 -3.05
N SER A 115 7.82 6.40 -3.74
CA SER A 115 6.38 6.17 -3.85
C SER A 115 6.03 4.85 -4.57
N PRO A 116 6.50 4.59 -5.80
CA PRO A 116 6.29 3.31 -6.46
C PRO A 116 6.93 2.15 -5.71
N ALA A 117 8.14 2.33 -5.15
CA ALA A 117 8.80 1.31 -4.34
C ALA A 117 7.98 0.88 -3.12
N LYS A 118 7.33 1.82 -2.43
CA LYS A 118 6.44 1.52 -1.29
C LYS A 118 5.27 0.64 -1.72
N ASN A 119 4.67 0.91 -2.88
CA ASN A 119 3.59 0.09 -3.41
C ASN A 119 4.08 -1.33 -3.77
N LEU A 120 5.25 -1.43 -4.41
CA LEU A 120 5.85 -2.71 -4.76
C LEU A 120 6.26 -3.51 -3.53
N MET A 121 6.71 -2.86 -2.46
CA MET A 121 7.02 -3.50 -1.16
C MET A 121 5.83 -4.32 -0.66
N THR A 122 4.61 -3.76 -0.67
CA THR A 122 3.40 -4.51 -0.30
C THR A 122 3.12 -5.67 -1.25
N MET A 123 3.38 -5.48 -2.55
CA MET A 123 3.15 -6.53 -3.54
C MET A 123 4.14 -7.71 -3.42
N CYS A 124 5.35 -7.47 -2.88
CA CYS A 124 6.33 -8.53 -2.58
C CYS A 124 5.77 -9.60 -1.62
N PHE A 125 4.92 -9.22 -0.66
CA PHE A 125 4.25 -10.15 0.26
C PHE A 125 2.91 -10.68 -0.26
N THR A 126 2.44 -10.17 -1.40
CA THR A 126 1.10 -10.50 -1.93
C THR A 126 1.17 -11.63 -2.95
N TYR A 127 2.07 -11.54 -3.92
CA TYR A 127 2.16 -12.52 -5.01
C TYR A 127 3.03 -13.71 -4.62
N PHE A 128 2.52 -14.90 -4.87
CA PHE A 128 3.23 -16.16 -4.65
C PHE A 128 2.89 -17.17 -5.74
N TYR A 129 3.74 -18.18 -5.91
CA TYR A 129 3.39 -19.41 -6.63
C TYR A 129 3.54 -20.61 -5.70
N ILE A 130 2.96 -21.74 -6.11
CA ILE A 130 3.02 -22.99 -5.34
C ILE A 130 4.19 -23.82 -5.90
N GLY A 131 5.27 -23.88 -5.12
CA GLY A 131 6.45 -24.66 -5.45
C GLY A 131 6.19 -26.16 -5.30
N LYS A 132 6.87 -26.96 -6.13
CA LYS A 132 6.89 -28.42 -5.97
C LYS A 132 7.58 -28.75 -4.65
N GLY A 133 6.90 -29.44 -3.73
CA GLY A 133 7.47 -29.83 -2.44
C GLY A 133 8.76 -30.63 -2.64
N HIS A 134 9.90 -30.00 -2.40
CA HIS A 134 11.19 -30.66 -2.44
C HIS A 134 11.45 -31.31 -1.06
N PRO A 135 11.83 -32.60 -0.98
CA PRO A 135 12.39 -33.13 0.25
C PRO A 135 13.74 -32.44 0.48
N ARG A 136 13.79 -31.44 1.37
CA ARG A 136 15.05 -30.77 1.73
C ARG A 136 15.96 -31.73 2.52
N PRO A 137 17.28 -31.77 2.25
CA PRO A 137 18.25 -32.35 3.18
C PRO A 137 18.25 -31.53 4.48
N ARG A 138 18.54 -32.20 5.60
CA ARG A 138 18.52 -31.68 6.98
C ARG A 138 19.41 -30.43 7.17
N GLU A 139 18.89 -29.25 6.86
CA GLU A 139 19.29 -28.02 7.51
C GLU A 139 18.19 -27.62 8.50
N LYS A 140 18.57 -27.17 9.69
CA LYS A 140 17.64 -26.85 10.79
C LYS A 140 16.53 -25.93 10.25
N PRO A 141 15.25 -26.21 10.55
CA PRO A 141 14.16 -25.40 10.03
C PRO A 141 14.21 -24.05 10.75
N THR A 142 14.84 -23.06 10.12
CA THR A 142 14.34 -21.69 10.22
C THR A 142 12.85 -21.79 9.92
N GLY A 143 11.99 -21.34 10.83
CA GLY A 143 10.54 -21.60 10.77
C GLY A 143 10.00 -21.40 9.35
N SER A 144 9.07 -22.28 8.94
CA SER A 144 8.45 -22.17 7.61
C SER A 144 8.05 -20.72 7.34
N ILE A 145 8.38 -20.20 6.17
CA ILE A 145 8.11 -18.82 5.78
C ILE A 145 6.64 -18.45 5.96
N ASP A 146 5.74 -19.42 5.74
CA ASP A 146 4.31 -19.31 5.98
C ASP A 146 3.97 -19.18 7.47
N SER A 147 4.76 -19.79 8.37
CA SER A 147 4.64 -19.58 9.81
C SER A 147 4.98 -18.15 10.20
N TYR A 148 6.07 -17.59 9.66
CA TYR A 148 6.45 -16.19 9.86
C TYR A 148 5.33 -15.27 9.37
N LEU A 149 4.86 -15.46 8.14
CA LEU A 149 3.80 -14.63 7.56
C LEU A 149 2.46 -14.79 8.30
N ARG A 150 2.13 -15.97 8.82
CA ARG A 150 0.92 -16.15 9.64
C ARG A 150 1.04 -15.44 10.99
N SER A 151 2.16 -15.61 11.69
CA SER A 151 2.45 -14.91 12.96
C SER A 151 2.40 -13.39 12.75
N ALA A 152 3.07 -12.91 11.70
CA ALA A 152 3.06 -11.53 11.23
C ALA A 152 1.65 -11.00 11.01
N ASN A 153 0.84 -11.68 10.19
CA ASN A 153 -0.51 -11.24 9.87
C ASN A 153 -1.41 -11.23 11.11
N SER A 154 -1.25 -12.20 12.02
CA SER A 154 -1.96 -12.23 13.30
C SER A 154 -1.59 -11.04 14.18
N TRP A 155 -0.29 -10.78 14.35
CA TRP A 155 0.20 -9.65 15.15
C TRP A 155 -0.24 -8.31 14.55
N LEU A 156 -0.08 -8.13 13.24
CA LEU A 156 -0.53 -6.92 12.54
C LEU A 156 -2.05 -6.73 12.64
N ALA A 157 -2.84 -7.80 12.61
CA ALA A 157 -4.28 -7.73 12.80
C ALA A 157 -4.65 -7.29 14.23
N GLU A 158 -4.00 -7.86 15.25
CA GLU A 158 -4.19 -7.46 16.64
C GLU A 158 -3.79 -5.99 16.86
N LYS A 159 -2.64 -5.57 16.34
CA LYS A 159 -2.21 -4.16 16.45
C LYS A 159 -3.09 -3.20 15.67
N LYS A 160 -3.60 -3.62 14.51
CA LYS A 160 -4.59 -2.86 13.77
C LYS A 160 -5.89 -2.71 14.56
N ASP A 161 -6.37 -3.75 15.25
CA ASP A 161 -7.54 -3.67 16.14
C ASP A 161 -7.29 -2.72 17.31
N ILE A 162 -6.12 -2.79 17.97
CA ILE A 162 -5.74 -1.84 19.02
C ILE A 162 -5.75 -0.40 18.48
N ALA A 163 -5.06 -0.14 17.38
CA ALA A 163 -5.03 1.19 16.77
C ALA A 163 -6.44 1.67 16.36
N GLU A 164 -7.27 0.78 15.82
CA GLU A 164 -8.64 1.12 15.42
C GLU A 164 -9.54 1.41 16.63
N ARG A 165 -9.43 0.65 17.73
CA ARG A 165 -10.13 0.94 18.98
C ARG A 165 -9.68 2.26 19.59
N LEU A 166 -8.38 2.53 19.62
CA LEU A 166 -7.85 3.81 20.10
C LEU A 166 -8.38 4.99 19.25
N LEU A 167 -8.45 4.82 17.93
CA LEU A 167 -8.99 5.81 17.01
C LEU A 167 -10.50 6.02 17.19
N LYS A 168 -11.27 4.94 17.35
CA LYS A 168 -12.73 5.00 17.60
C LYS A 168 -13.07 5.62 18.95
N ASN A 169 -12.30 5.30 20.00
CA ASN A 169 -12.50 5.87 21.33
C ASN A 169 -12.19 7.37 21.34
N THR A 170 -11.17 7.79 20.59
CA THR A 170 -10.84 9.22 20.43
C THR A 170 -11.91 9.96 19.64
N SER A 171 -12.46 9.36 18.58
CA SER A 171 -13.55 9.97 17.78
C SER A 171 -14.90 10.00 18.52
N ALA A 172 -15.24 8.94 19.26
CA ALA A 172 -16.49 8.90 20.04
C ALA A 172 -16.49 9.90 21.19
N ARG A 173 -15.31 10.25 21.73
CA ARG A 173 -15.17 11.31 22.74
C ARG A 173 -15.40 12.71 22.16
N THR A 174 -15.03 12.91 20.89
CA THR A 174 -15.25 14.16 20.14
C THR A 174 -16.68 14.28 19.56
N GLU A 175 -17.40 13.18 19.33
CA GLU A 175 -18.77 13.19 18.78
C GLU A 175 -19.88 13.64 19.75
N ASN A 176 -19.56 13.95 21.02
CA ASN A 176 -20.56 14.46 21.98
C ASN A 176 -20.98 15.94 21.73
N VAL A 177 -20.54 16.57 20.65
CA VAL A 177 -21.08 17.84 20.15
C VAL A 177 -21.35 17.75 18.64
N LYS A 178 -22.64 17.56 18.31
CA LYS A 178 -23.29 17.64 16.98
C LYS A 178 -22.73 16.75 15.86
N GLY A 179 -23.54 15.73 15.55
CA GLY A 179 -23.26 14.71 14.55
C GLY A 179 -23.27 15.16 13.10
N PHE A 180 -22.51 14.43 12.29
CA PHE A 180 -22.75 14.23 10.87
C PHE A 180 -21.81 13.13 10.33
N PHE A 181 -22.13 11.84 10.52
CA PHE A 181 -21.54 10.79 9.69
C PHE A 181 -22.60 9.78 9.26
N GLY A 182 -23.37 10.22 8.27
CA GLY A 182 -23.95 9.31 7.29
C GLY A 182 -22.90 8.97 6.22
N GLY A 183 -22.71 7.69 5.97
CA GLY A 183 -22.16 7.19 4.71
C GLY A 183 -20.69 6.77 4.76
N LEU A 184 -20.45 5.50 5.10
CA LEU A 184 -20.19 4.47 4.09
C LEU A 184 -19.73 3.21 4.84
N GLU A 185 -20.64 2.24 5.01
CA GLU A 185 -20.37 0.79 5.04
C GLU A 185 -21.58 0.05 5.64
N THR A 186 -22.58 -0.24 4.81
CA THR A 186 -23.39 -1.45 4.99
C THR A 186 -23.80 -1.97 3.62
N LYS A 187 -23.14 -3.04 3.16
CA LYS A 187 -23.68 -3.90 2.11
C LYS A 187 -24.10 -5.21 2.77
N LEU A 188 -25.36 -5.54 2.52
CA LEU A 188 -25.97 -6.87 2.47
C LEU A 188 -26.34 -7.54 3.80
N LYS A 189 -27.58 -7.28 4.23
CA LYS A 189 -28.37 -8.26 5.01
C LYS A 189 -29.76 -8.37 4.38
N GLY A 190 -30.04 -9.52 3.76
CA GLY A 190 -31.37 -9.91 3.29
C GLY A 190 -32.27 -10.34 4.46
N PRO A 191 -33.61 -10.33 4.29
CA PRO A 191 -34.55 -10.27 5.40
C PRO A 191 -34.85 -11.64 6.03
N ALA A 192 -35.07 -11.61 7.34
CA ALA A 192 -35.49 -12.73 8.16
C ALA A 192 -37.00 -12.99 8.04
N ALA A 193 -37.40 -14.26 8.04
CA ALA A 193 -38.76 -14.71 8.36
C ALA A 193 -38.72 -15.58 9.63
N ARG A 194 -39.59 -15.25 10.60
CA ARG A 194 -39.80 -15.94 11.88
C ARG A 194 -41.02 -16.87 11.81
N LYS A 195 -40.95 -18.03 12.49
CA LYS A 195 -41.94 -18.66 13.44
C LYS A 195 -41.56 -20.16 13.62
N SER A 196 -41.27 -20.63 14.85
CA SER A 196 -42.13 -21.39 15.80
C SER A 196 -42.52 -22.79 15.25
N ASP A 197 -42.41 -23.96 15.91
CA ASP A 197 -42.64 -24.36 17.30
C ASP A 197 -42.20 -25.85 17.54
N GLU A 198 -42.11 -26.25 18.81
CA GLU A 198 -41.96 -27.56 19.54
C GLU A 198 -41.84 -28.97 18.87
N GLY A 199 -41.11 -29.89 19.55
CA GLY A 199 -41.54 -31.30 19.74
C GLY A 199 -40.56 -32.49 19.54
N GLU A 200 -40.07 -33.05 20.66
CA GLU A 200 -39.86 -34.50 20.99
C GLU A 200 -38.78 -35.46 20.39
N GLU A 201 -38.57 -36.54 21.16
CA GLU A 201 -37.40 -37.41 21.37
C GLU A 201 -37.19 -38.66 20.45
N ARG A 202 -35.91 -38.92 20.12
CA ARG A 202 -35.14 -40.21 19.97
C ARG A 202 -35.62 -41.35 18.99
N PRO A 203 -34.90 -42.50 18.86
CA PRO A 203 -33.76 -42.71 17.94
C PRO A 203 -33.89 -43.99 17.05
N LYS A 204 -33.08 -44.11 15.98
CA LYS A 204 -32.69 -45.33 15.16
C LYS A 204 -32.41 -44.85 13.72
N GLU A 205 -31.57 -45.42 12.85
CA GLU A 205 -30.73 -46.61 12.81
C GLU A 205 -29.69 -46.37 11.70
N ARG A 206 -28.54 -47.02 11.78
CA ARG A 206 -27.48 -46.95 10.78
C ARG A 206 -27.95 -47.57 9.46
N LEU A 207 -27.79 -46.89 8.33
CA LEU A 207 -27.43 -47.56 7.09
C LEU A 207 -26.56 -46.68 6.20
N LYS A 208 -25.34 -47.16 5.97
CA LYS A 208 -24.32 -46.57 5.11
C LYS A 208 -24.75 -46.72 3.65
N LYS A 209 -24.74 -45.64 2.87
CA LYS A 209 -24.45 -45.71 1.43
C LYS A 209 -23.65 -44.50 0.98
N THR A 210 -22.41 -44.81 0.63
CA THR A 210 -21.34 -43.93 0.16
C THR A 210 -21.73 -43.31 -1.18
N VAL A 211 -21.89 -42.00 -1.23
CA VAL A 211 -21.72 -41.19 -2.44
C VAL A 211 -20.88 -39.98 -2.04
N SER A 212 -19.60 -40.06 -2.35
CA SER A 212 -18.63 -38.98 -2.16
C SER A 212 -18.97 -37.85 -3.14
N VAL A 213 -19.64 -36.82 -2.64
CA VAL A 213 -19.69 -35.50 -3.29
C VAL A 213 -18.34 -34.85 -3.00
N GLN A 214 -17.47 -34.82 -4.00
CA GLN A 214 -16.17 -34.16 -3.91
C GLN A 214 -16.38 -32.64 -3.83
N SER A 215 -15.99 -32.07 -2.69
CA SER A 215 -15.86 -30.63 -2.45
C SER A 215 -14.57 -30.10 -3.09
N PRO A 216 -14.55 -28.90 -3.69
CA PRO A 216 -13.37 -28.34 -4.35
C PRO A 216 -12.44 -27.64 -3.35
N GLU A 217 -11.81 -28.42 -2.46
CA GLU A 217 -10.75 -27.92 -1.57
C GLU A 217 -9.60 -28.94 -1.48
N GLU A 218 -9.01 -29.27 -2.62
CA GLU A 218 -7.61 -29.68 -2.61
C GLU A 218 -6.74 -28.42 -2.50
N GLU A 219 -6.43 -28.03 -1.27
CA GLU A 219 -5.27 -27.18 -1.01
C GLU A 219 -4.07 -27.80 -1.74
N LYS A 220 -3.65 -27.16 -2.84
CA LYS A 220 -2.54 -27.61 -3.67
C LYS A 220 -1.32 -27.84 -2.78
N LYS A 221 -0.94 -29.11 -2.69
CA LYS A 221 0.09 -29.75 -1.83
C LYS A 221 1.52 -29.26 -2.13
N GLY A 222 1.79 -27.96 -1.99
CA GLY A 222 3.09 -27.34 -2.25
C GLY A 222 3.35 -26.12 -1.37
N GLU A 223 4.62 -25.76 -1.22
CA GLU A 223 5.05 -24.61 -0.42
C GLU A 223 4.78 -23.30 -1.17
N LYS A 224 4.28 -22.27 -0.47
CA LYS A 224 4.10 -20.94 -1.06
C LYS A 224 5.44 -20.23 -1.14
N ILE A 225 5.83 -19.84 -2.34
CA ILE A 225 7.04 -19.06 -2.60
C ILE A 225 6.62 -17.65 -2.98
N TYR A 226 6.92 -16.67 -2.13
CA TYR A 226 6.54 -15.28 -2.29
C TYR A 226 7.64 -14.45 -2.96
N LEU A 227 7.25 -13.39 -3.67
CA LEU A 227 8.19 -12.50 -4.36
C LEU A 227 9.24 -11.90 -3.41
N TYR A 228 8.86 -11.56 -2.17
CA TYR A 228 9.78 -10.96 -1.21
C TYR A 228 11.00 -11.84 -0.93
N MET A 229 10.88 -13.17 -0.99
CA MET A 229 12.00 -14.09 -0.74
C MET A 229 13.15 -13.85 -1.71
N HIS A 230 12.84 -13.46 -2.96
CA HIS A 230 13.80 -13.18 -4.01
C HIS A 230 14.18 -11.69 -4.07
N LEU A 231 13.31 -10.81 -3.59
CA LEU A 231 13.50 -9.36 -3.67
C LEU A 231 14.02 -8.72 -2.38
N LYS A 232 14.18 -9.47 -1.28
CA LYS A 232 14.63 -8.91 0.00
C LYS A 232 16.05 -8.33 -0.02
N GLN A 233 16.86 -8.71 -0.99
CA GLN A 233 18.23 -8.21 -1.16
C GLN A 233 18.32 -6.92 -1.99
N GLN A 234 17.19 -6.35 -2.43
CA GLN A 234 17.22 -5.11 -3.19
C GLN A 234 17.78 -3.94 -2.35
N PRO A 235 18.69 -3.10 -2.89
CA PRO A 235 19.36 -2.04 -2.13
C PRO A 235 18.41 -1.03 -1.48
N ILE A 236 17.28 -0.76 -2.13
CA ILE A 236 16.28 0.21 -1.64
C ILE A 236 15.74 -0.12 -0.24
N TRP A 237 15.68 -1.41 0.12
CA TRP A 237 15.25 -1.82 1.46
C TRP A 237 16.27 -1.48 2.53
N HIS A 238 17.55 -1.29 2.19
CA HIS A 238 18.57 -0.89 3.14
C HIS A 238 18.74 0.64 3.20
N ASN A 239 17.99 1.38 2.38
CA ASN A 239 18.03 2.84 2.37
C ASN A 239 17.06 3.42 3.41
N LEU A 240 17.58 4.05 4.47
CA LEU A 240 16.74 4.72 5.48
C LEU A 240 15.92 5.89 4.92
N ARG A 241 16.34 6.52 3.81
CA ARG A 241 15.54 7.59 3.17
C ARG A 241 14.23 7.03 2.63
N PHE A 242 14.26 5.81 2.06
CA PHE A 242 13.06 5.10 1.64
C PHE A 242 12.10 4.88 2.81
N TRP A 243 12.57 4.29 3.92
CA TRP A 243 11.71 3.99 5.07
C TRP A 243 11.10 5.23 5.70
N ASN A 244 11.88 6.30 5.86
CA ASN A 244 11.36 7.57 6.36
C ASN A 244 10.30 8.15 5.41
N ALA A 245 10.57 8.24 4.11
CA ALA A 245 9.64 8.81 3.14
C ALA A 245 8.35 7.98 3.03
N ALA A 246 8.48 6.66 2.93
CA ALA A 246 7.35 5.74 2.85
C ALA A 246 6.49 5.79 4.12
N PHE A 247 7.11 5.89 5.30
CA PHE A 247 6.42 5.99 6.58
C PHE A 247 5.64 7.30 6.68
N PHE A 248 6.29 8.43 6.39
CA PHE A 248 5.59 9.72 6.40
C PHE A 248 4.43 9.73 5.42
N ASP A 249 4.62 9.26 4.18
CA ASP A 249 3.53 9.20 3.21
C ASP A 249 2.37 8.32 3.70
N ALA A 250 2.66 7.19 4.38
CA ALA A 250 1.62 6.32 4.95
C ALA A 250 0.84 7.01 6.08
N VAL A 251 1.53 7.68 7.01
CA VAL A 251 0.91 8.47 8.09
C VAL A 251 0.04 9.60 7.52
N HIS A 252 0.54 10.35 6.54
CA HIS A 252 -0.21 11.44 5.90
C HIS A 252 -1.43 10.92 5.12
N CYS A 253 -1.30 9.76 4.45
CA CYS A 253 -2.43 9.13 3.78
C CYS A 253 -3.53 8.72 4.77
N GLU A 254 -3.19 8.11 5.92
CA GLU A 254 -4.18 7.76 6.93
C GLU A 254 -4.84 8.99 7.57
N ARG A 255 -4.06 10.05 7.85
CA ARG A 255 -4.61 11.34 8.35
C ARG A 255 -5.62 11.93 7.37
N ARG A 256 -5.32 11.94 6.06
CA ARG A 256 -6.24 12.43 5.02
C ARG A 256 -7.50 11.58 4.88
N LYS A 257 -7.42 10.25 5.06
CA LYS A 257 -8.60 9.37 4.96
C LYS A 257 -9.55 9.53 6.13
N ARG A 258 -9.02 9.76 7.33
CA ARG A 258 -9.80 9.76 8.58
C ARG A 258 -10.24 11.16 9.03
N SER A 259 -9.83 12.21 8.33
CA SER A 259 -10.27 13.59 8.57
C SER A 259 -10.83 14.19 7.27
N PRO A 260 -12.16 14.45 7.16
CA PRO A 260 -12.74 15.15 6.00
C PRO A 260 -12.28 16.62 5.89
N THR A 261 -11.79 17.20 6.98
CA THR A 261 -11.31 18.59 7.12
C THR A 261 -9.91 18.84 6.54
N THR A 262 -9.27 17.85 5.92
CA THR A 262 -7.92 17.97 5.32
C THR A 262 -7.96 17.85 3.79
N ARG A 263 -9.12 18.14 3.19
CA ARG A 263 -9.36 18.00 1.75
C ARG A 263 -9.42 19.38 1.08
N GLY A 264 -8.33 20.15 1.10
CA GLY A 264 -8.34 21.42 0.39
C GLY A 264 -7.02 21.98 -0.08
N ASP A 265 -7.18 22.62 -1.23
CA ASP A 265 -6.37 23.67 -1.81
C ASP A 265 -6.02 24.79 -0.81
N ALA A 266 -5.10 25.65 -1.22
CA ALA A 266 -4.47 26.72 -0.45
C ALA A 266 -5.41 27.67 0.35
N GLY A 267 -6.71 27.65 0.12
CA GLY A 267 -7.71 28.41 0.90
C GLY A 267 -8.10 27.80 2.26
N GLU A 268 -7.84 26.50 2.51
CA GLU A 268 -8.21 25.83 3.78
C GLU A 268 -7.24 26.08 4.94
N GLU A 269 -6.02 26.58 4.68
CA GLU A 269 -5.04 26.82 5.75
C GLU A 269 -5.47 27.96 6.68
N GLU A 270 -6.17 28.97 6.15
CA GLU A 270 -6.69 30.10 6.92
C GLU A 270 -7.87 29.66 7.82
N GLU A 271 -8.81 28.88 7.28
CA GLU A 271 -9.93 28.32 8.05
C GLU A 271 -9.45 27.32 9.12
N LYS A 272 -8.41 26.51 8.86
CA LYS A 272 -7.79 25.62 9.87
C LYS A 272 -7.16 26.39 11.02
N ARG A 273 -6.50 27.52 10.72
CA ARG A 273 -5.86 28.37 11.73
C ARG A 273 -6.91 29.07 12.59
N GLU A 274 -8.00 29.54 12.00
CA GLU A 274 -9.16 30.08 12.73
C GLU A 274 -9.85 29.01 13.59
N LYS A 275 -10.07 27.80 13.05
CA LYS A 275 -10.68 26.68 13.81
C LYS A 275 -9.83 26.27 15.00
N TRP A 276 -8.50 26.27 14.89
CA TRP A 276 -7.61 25.90 15.97
C TRP A 276 -7.62 26.91 17.13
N CYS A 277 -7.78 28.20 16.82
CA CYS A 277 -7.97 29.26 17.81
C CYS A 277 -9.32 29.15 18.57
N HIS A 278 -10.30 28.47 17.99
CA HIS A 278 -11.62 28.22 18.59
C HIS A 278 -11.78 26.81 19.17
N MET A 279 -10.80 25.92 19.01
CA MET A 279 -10.84 24.59 19.59
C MET A 279 -10.65 24.63 21.10
N THR A 280 -11.56 23.94 21.79
CA THR A 280 -11.43 23.66 23.21
C THR A 280 -10.14 22.87 23.49
N GLN A 281 -9.66 22.91 24.73
CA GLN A 281 -8.50 22.11 25.12
C GLN A 281 -8.75 20.61 24.89
N GLU A 282 -9.97 20.13 25.13
CA GLU A 282 -10.37 18.73 24.94
C GLU A 282 -10.28 18.31 23.47
N GLU A 283 -10.77 19.12 22.54
CA GLU A 283 -10.67 18.84 21.09
C GLU A 283 -9.21 18.87 20.62
N ARG A 284 -8.38 19.75 21.19
CA ARG A 284 -6.92 19.78 20.91
C ARG A 284 -6.26 18.49 21.39
N ASP A 285 -6.56 18.06 22.60
CA ASP A 285 -6.01 16.84 23.18
C ASP A 285 -6.49 15.58 22.43
N ASP A 286 -7.74 15.54 21.97
CA ASP A 286 -8.26 14.45 21.14
C ASP A 286 -7.62 14.41 19.75
N SER A 287 -7.37 15.56 19.12
CA SER A 287 -6.63 15.62 17.86
C SER A 287 -5.19 15.13 18.00
N LEU A 288 -4.52 15.44 19.12
CA LEU A 288 -3.19 14.94 19.42
C LEU A 288 -3.19 13.41 19.60
N ARG A 289 -4.09 12.87 20.44
CA ARG A 289 -4.27 11.43 20.64
C ARG A 289 -4.57 10.70 19.31
N PHE A 290 -5.40 11.30 18.48
CA PHE A 290 -5.72 10.74 17.17
C PHE A 290 -4.49 10.62 16.25
N ASN A 291 -3.67 11.67 16.20
CA ASN A 291 -2.43 11.67 15.41
C ASN A 291 -1.39 10.68 15.95
N GLU A 292 -1.29 10.54 17.26
CA GLU A 292 -0.47 9.55 17.95
C GLU A 292 -0.89 8.13 17.54
N ASN A 293 -2.18 7.80 17.64
CA ASN A 293 -2.71 6.47 17.31
C ASN A 293 -2.49 6.08 15.83
N ILE A 294 -2.58 7.04 14.90
CA ILE A 294 -2.21 6.80 13.49
C ILE A 294 -0.73 6.43 13.39
N THR A 295 0.12 7.18 14.08
CA THR A 295 1.58 6.95 14.05
C THR A 295 1.90 5.57 14.61
N PHE A 296 1.32 5.18 15.74
CA PHE A 296 1.46 3.85 16.33
C PHE A 296 1.12 2.73 15.34
N GLY A 297 -0.06 2.79 14.72
CA GLY A 297 -0.49 1.76 13.76
C GLY A 297 0.41 1.65 12.53
N GLN A 298 0.88 2.79 12.00
CA GLN A 298 1.83 2.79 10.89
C GLN A 298 3.20 2.26 11.32
N LEU A 299 3.68 2.61 12.52
CA LEU A 299 4.97 2.14 13.01
C LEU A 299 5.01 0.62 13.17
N GLY A 300 3.95 0.02 13.71
CA GLY A 300 3.86 -1.44 13.80
C GLY A 300 4.00 -2.12 12.44
N THR A 301 3.30 -1.60 11.42
CA THR A 301 3.40 -2.13 10.05
C THR A 301 4.81 -1.98 9.47
N PHE A 302 5.43 -0.81 9.67
CA PHE A 302 6.75 -0.52 9.10
C PHE A 302 7.86 -1.32 9.77
N ILE A 303 7.88 -1.39 11.10
CA ILE A 303 8.86 -2.16 11.87
C ILE A 303 8.80 -3.63 11.46
N HIS A 304 7.60 -4.18 11.36
CA HIS A 304 7.42 -5.56 10.92
C HIS A 304 8.00 -5.79 9.51
N ASN A 305 7.67 -4.92 8.55
CA ASN A 305 8.21 -5.01 7.20
C ASN A 305 9.74 -4.88 7.18
N MET A 306 10.32 -3.96 7.95
CA MET A 306 11.77 -3.77 8.04
C MET A 306 12.46 -5.07 8.50
N LEU A 307 11.92 -5.73 9.52
CA LEU A 307 12.43 -7.01 10.00
C LEU A 307 12.31 -8.11 8.92
N ALA A 308 11.18 -8.18 8.22
CA ALA A 308 10.96 -9.13 7.13
C ALA A 308 11.94 -8.94 5.95
N PHE A 309 12.34 -7.70 5.69
CA PHE A 309 13.37 -7.35 4.70
C PHE A 309 14.80 -7.52 5.22
N GLY A 310 14.98 -8.02 6.44
CA GLY A 310 16.29 -8.37 7.00
C GLY A 310 17.04 -7.19 7.62
N LEU A 311 16.36 -6.08 7.93
CA LEU A 311 17.01 -4.98 8.64
C LEU A 311 17.32 -5.42 10.06
N SER A 312 18.51 -5.02 10.53
CA SER A 312 18.96 -5.40 11.86
C SER A 312 18.04 -4.84 12.95
N LYS A 313 17.92 -5.59 14.05
CA LYS A 313 17.25 -5.16 15.27
C LYS A 313 17.62 -3.72 15.66
N LYS A 314 18.92 -3.40 15.65
CA LYS A 314 19.42 -2.06 15.96
C LYS A 314 18.80 -0.99 15.05
N LEU A 315 18.78 -1.21 13.74
CA LEU A 315 18.18 -0.26 12.79
C LEU A 315 16.68 -0.09 13.01
N CYS A 316 15.96 -1.18 13.29
CA CYS A 316 14.54 -1.12 13.62
C CYS A 316 14.28 -0.36 14.92
N SER A 317 15.09 -0.58 15.97
CA SER A 317 15.00 0.15 17.24
C SER A 317 15.32 1.63 17.08
N ASP A 318 16.35 1.98 16.31
CA ASP A 318 16.73 3.38 16.04
C ASP A 318 15.62 4.10 15.26
N PHE A 319 15.03 3.41 14.28
CA PHE A 319 13.87 3.91 13.54
C PHE A 319 12.66 4.12 14.45
N LEU A 320 12.29 3.13 15.26
CA LEU A 320 11.20 3.22 16.24
C LEU A 320 11.41 4.40 17.19
N LYS A 321 12.59 4.53 17.80
CA LYS A 321 12.90 5.61 18.74
C LYS A 321 12.70 6.99 18.10
N LYS A 322 13.22 7.18 16.88
CA LYS A 322 13.08 8.45 16.16
C LYS A 322 11.62 8.77 15.86
N GLN A 323 10.87 7.82 15.30
CA GLN A 323 9.49 8.06 14.87
C GLN A 323 8.52 8.13 16.04
N ALA A 324 8.77 7.39 17.12
CA ALA A 324 8.00 7.49 18.36
C ALA A 324 8.13 8.88 18.99
N THR A 325 9.35 9.45 18.98
CA THR A 325 9.58 10.83 19.44
C THR A 325 8.84 11.85 18.57
N ILE A 326 8.89 11.69 17.23
CA ILE A 326 8.21 12.61 16.29
C ILE A 326 6.68 12.50 16.40
N GLY A 327 6.17 11.29 16.63
CA GLY A 327 4.75 11.02 16.75
C GLY A 327 4.17 11.15 18.16
N ASN A 328 4.99 11.50 19.15
CA ASN A 328 4.63 11.58 20.56
C ASN A 328 3.93 10.32 21.08
N LEU A 329 4.45 9.14 20.74
CA LEU A 329 3.92 7.87 21.26
C LEU A 329 4.09 7.79 22.77
N ASP A 330 3.05 7.32 23.46
CA ASP A 330 3.12 6.97 24.88
C ASP A 330 4.08 5.79 25.16
N GLU A 331 4.41 5.61 26.44
CA GLU A 331 5.35 4.57 26.89
C GLU A 331 4.83 3.15 26.65
N GLU A 332 3.52 2.93 26.72
CA GLU A 332 2.90 1.61 26.53
C GLU A 332 2.97 1.20 25.05
N GLN A 333 2.60 2.10 24.14
CA GLN A 333 2.72 1.95 22.70
C GLN A 333 4.16 1.71 22.28
N TYR A 334 5.10 2.50 22.81
CA TYR A 334 6.53 2.33 22.55
C TYR A 334 7.03 0.96 23.01
N LYS A 335 6.62 0.53 24.21
CA LYS A 335 6.98 -0.77 24.77
C LYS A 335 6.44 -1.92 23.92
N LEU A 336 5.18 -1.86 23.51
CA LEU A 336 4.56 -2.88 22.65
C LEU A 336 5.31 -3.07 21.32
N LEU A 337 5.79 -1.98 20.71
CA LEU A 337 6.57 -2.04 19.47
C LEU A 337 8.01 -2.51 19.72
N SER A 338 8.61 -2.13 20.84
CA SER A 338 9.95 -2.55 21.24
C SER A 338 9.99 -4.06 21.54
N ASP A 339 9.02 -4.56 22.30
CA ASP A 339 8.90 -5.98 22.64
C ASP A 339 8.69 -6.83 21.37
N HIS A 340 7.98 -6.31 20.36
CA HIS A 340 7.85 -6.97 19.06
C HIS A 340 9.19 -7.07 18.32
N ILE A 341 10.01 -6.01 18.33
CA ILE A 341 11.35 -6.05 17.73
C ILE A 341 12.21 -7.13 18.39
N GLU A 342 12.13 -7.26 19.72
CA GLU A 342 12.83 -8.29 20.48
C GLU A 342 12.38 -9.69 20.07
N GLN A 343 11.06 -9.93 20.07
CA GLN A 343 10.48 -11.23 19.73
C GLN A 343 10.88 -11.68 18.31
N MET A 344 10.71 -10.81 17.32
CA MET A 344 10.99 -11.13 15.92
C MET A 344 12.49 -11.27 15.62
N ALA A 345 13.37 -10.70 16.44
CA ALA A 345 14.82 -10.87 16.30
C ALA A 345 15.33 -12.21 16.85
N THR A 346 14.50 -12.93 17.62
CA THR A 346 14.82 -14.25 18.17
C THR A 346 14.32 -15.43 17.31
N GLU A 347 13.46 -15.14 16.33
CA GLU A 347 12.96 -16.07 15.31
C GLU A 347 13.86 -16.06 14.06
#